data_AF-A0A1M6H1Q2-F1
#
_entry.id   AF-A0A1M6H1Q2-F1
#
_cell.length_a   1.000
_cell.length_b   1.000
_cell.length_c   1.000
_cell.angle_alpha   90.00
_cell.angle_beta   90.00
_cell.angle_gamma   90.00
#
_symmetry.space_group_name_H-M   'P 1'
#
loop_
_entity.id
_entity.type
_entity.pdbx_description
1 polymer ?
#
loop_
_entity_poly.entity_id
_entity_poly.type
_entity_poly.pdbx_seq_one_letter_code
_entity_poly.pdbx_strand_id
1 'polypeptide(L)'
;MNQEQHEKACQEKFGRPWAEVHIFLDQYYELTRSMTHRVVLHHRKGIEIVVEAFGEEARGPAEQHIMLDLGFVPDSPDEMERFFCPLSPEEEDLILQKLEKLYG
;
A
#
# COMPACT_ATOMS: atom_id res chain seq x y z
N MET A 1 2.66 9.88 -3.18
CA MET A 1 1.96 11.15 -3.44
C MET A 1 1.05 11.38 -2.25
N ASN A 2 0.15 12.37 -2.27
CA ASN A 2 -0.92 12.43 -1.26
C ASN A 2 -2.23 11.88 -1.84
N GLN A 3 -3.24 11.71 -0.99
CA GLN A 3 -4.54 11.16 -1.38
C GLN A 3 -5.19 11.89 -2.56
N GLU A 4 -5.28 13.21 -2.52
CA GLU A 4 -5.88 14.02 -3.60
C GLU A 4 -5.18 13.79 -4.95
N GLN A 5 -3.85 13.66 -4.93
CA GLN A 5 -3.05 13.41 -6.12
C GLN A 5 -3.30 12.00 -6.69
N HIS A 6 -3.42 10.97 -5.84
CA HIS A 6 -3.77 9.61 -6.28
C HIS A 6 -5.20 9.54 -6.81
N GLU A 7 -6.15 10.18 -6.14
CA GLU A 7 -7.56 10.24 -6.55
C GLU A 7 -7.71 10.89 -7.92
N LYS A 8 -7.03 12.03 -8.13
CA LYS A 8 -7.01 12.70 -9.43
C LYS A 8 -6.46 11.80 -10.53
N ALA A 9 -5.32 11.14 -10.27
CA ALA A 9 -4.71 10.25 -11.25
C ALA A 9 -5.62 9.03 -11.56
N CYS A 10 -6.36 8.53 -10.57
CA CYS A 10 -7.35 7.47 -10.78
C CYS A 10 -8.56 7.96 -11.56
N GLN A 11 -9.06 9.15 -11.27
CA GLN A 11 -10.16 9.78 -12.01
C GLN A 11 -9.84 9.93 -13.50
N GLU A 12 -8.60 10.31 -13.82
CA GLU A 12 -8.13 10.49 -15.20
C GLU A 12 -8.01 9.16 -15.97
N LYS A 13 -7.53 8.09 -15.33
CA LYS A 13 -7.28 6.81 -16.01
C LYS A 13 -8.43 5.81 -15.94
N PHE A 14 -9.14 5.75 -14.82
CA PHE A 14 -10.18 4.75 -14.53
C PHE A 14 -11.58 5.35 -14.43
N GLY A 15 -11.74 6.66 -14.61
CA GLY A 15 -13.04 7.33 -14.64
C GLY A 15 -13.69 7.57 -13.28
N ARG A 16 -13.02 7.21 -12.17
CA ARG A 16 -13.45 7.52 -10.79
C ARG A 16 -12.23 7.64 -9.85
N PRO A 17 -12.34 8.30 -8.70
CA PRO A 17 -11.18 8.61 -7.86
C PRO A 17 -10.60 7.41 -7.10
N TRP A 18 -11.38 6.35 -6.84
CA TRP A 18 -10.90 5.17 -6.10
C TRP A 18 -10.30 5.51 -4.71
N ALA A 19 -10.91 6.47 -4.01
CA ALA A 19 -10.47 6.93 -2.69
C ALA A 19 -10.35 5.77 -1.68
N GLU A 20 -11.27 4.79 -1.77
CA GLU A 20 -11.26 3.60 -0.94
C GLU A 20 -9.99 2.74 -1.09
N VAL A 21 -9.42 2.67 -2.30
CA VAL A 21 -8.19 1.91 -2.57
C VAL A 21 -7.00 2.62 -1.96
N HIS A 22 -6.91 3.94 -2.10
CA HIS A 22 -5.88 4.74 -1.44
C HIS A 22 -5.92 4.55 0.08
N ILE A 23 -7.10 4.76 0.69
CA ILE A 23 -7.28 4.63 2.14
C ILE A 23 -6.88 3.23 2.60
N PHE A 24 -7.21 2.19 1.84
CA PHE A 24 -6.87 0.82 2.20
C PHE A 24 -5.37 0.55 2.11
N LEU A 25 -4.70 0.96 1.03
CA LEU A 25 -3.25 0.77 0.87
C LEU A 25 -2.45 1.52 1.95
N ASP A 26 -2.90 2.73 2.32
CA ASP A 26 -2.23 3.60 3.28
C ASP A 26 -2.72 3.44 4.73
N GLN A 27 -3.60 2.46 5.01
CA GLN A 27 -4.27 2.34 6.32
C GLN A 27 -3.30 2.21 7.52
N TYR A 28 -2.06 1.78 7.27
CA TYR A 28 -1.02 1.64 8.30
C TYR A 28 -0.10 2.86 8.43
N TYR A 29 -0.37 3.94 7.68
CA TYR A 29 0.38 5.18 7.79
C TYR A 29 0.38 5.72 9.21
N GLU A 30 -0.76 5.76 9.91
CA GLU A 30 -0.83 6.29 11.28
C GLU A 30 -0.04 5.46 12.31
N LEU A 31 0.25 4.18 12.02
CA LEU A 31 1.07 3.34 12.89
C LEU A 31 2.55 3.72 12.84
N THR A 32 3.01 4.24 11.70
CA THR A 32 4.43 4.44 11.40
C THR A 32 4.82 5.90 11.21
N ARG A 33 3.90 6.69 10.65
CA ARG A 33 4.11 8.06 10.14
C ARG A 33 5.38 8.19 9.30
N SER A 34 5.76 7.11 8.63
CA SER A 34 7.01 6.95 7.89
C SER A 34 6.75 6.13 6.63
N MET A 35 7.77 5.92 5.79
CA MET A 35 7.64 5.07 4.59
C MET A 35 7.43 3.59 4.92
N THR A 36 7.62 3.19 6.17
CA THR A 36 7.51 1.81 6.64
C THR A 36 6.12 1.21 6.41
N HIS A 37 5.03 2.00 6.46
CA HIS A 37 3.69 1.46 6.19
C HIS A 37 3.57 0.81 4.80
N ARG A 38 4.34 1.29 3.81
CA ARG A 38 4.29 0.78 2.44
C ARG A 38 4.70 -0.68 2.36
N VAL A 39 5.56 -1.14 3.26
CA VAL A 39 6.02 -2.54 3.34
C VAL A 39 4.85 -3.50 3.51
N VAL A 40 3.73 -3.06 4.11
CA VAL A 40 2.60 -3.94 4.46
C VAL A 40 1.72 -4.28 3.27
N LEU A 41 1.46 -3.33 2.36
CA LEU A 41 0.51 -3.52 1.25
C LEU A 41 0.98 -3.01 -0.13
N HIS A 42 2.07 -2.27 -0.24
CA HIS A 42 2.51 -1.68 -1.52
C HIS A 42 3.33 -2.65 -2.38
N HIS A 43 2.79 -3.84 -2.61
CA HIS A 43 3.39 -4.89 -3.42
C HIS A 43 2.30 -5.81 -3.99
N ARG A 44 2.66 -6.74 -4.87
CA ARG A 44 1.70 -7.60 -5.60
C ARG A 44 0.82 -8.43 -4.65
N LYS A 45 1.37 -9.03 -3.60
CA LYS A 45 0.53 -9.70 -2.57
C LYS A 45 -0.49 -8.77 -1.90
N GLY A 46 -0.14 -7.51 -1.67
CA GLY A 46 -1.07 -6.52 -1.10
C GLY A 46 -2.16 -6.11 -2.09
N ILE A 47 -1.85 -6.06 -3.39
CA ILE A 47 -2.85 -5.87 -4.45
C ILE A 47 -3.89 -7.00 -4.43
N GLU A 48 -3.49 -8.26 -4.22
CA GLU A 48 -4.47 -9.35 -4.11
C GLU A 48 -5.43 -9.14 -2.92
N ILE A 49 -4.93 -8.67 -1.78
CA ILE A 49 -5.76 -8.32 -0.62
C ILE A 49 -6.74 -7.18 -0.96
N VAL A 50 -6.29 -6.17 -1.72
CA VAL A 50 -7.17 -5.08 -2.20
C VAL A 50 -8.26 -5.63 -3.14
N VAL A 51 -7.91 -6.55 -4.04
CA VAL A 51 -8.85 -7.20 -4.96
C VAL A 51 -9.85 -8.07 -4.21
N GLU A 52 -9.44 -8.80 -3.17
CA GLU A 52 -10.36 -9.54 -2.31
C GLU A 52 -11.35 -8.62 -1.59
N ALA A 53 -10.91 -7.41 -1.19
CA ALA A 53 -11.74 -6.45 -0.46
C ALA A 53 -12.73 -5.69 -1.36
N PHE A 54 -12.33 -5.33 -2.58
CA PHE A 54 -13.09 -4.40 -3.45
C PHE A 54 -13.44 -4.97 -4.83
N GLY A 55 -12.99 -6.17 -5.16
CA GLY A 55 -13.17 -6.81 -6.46
C GLY A 55 -12.05 -6.48 -7.46
N GLU A 56 -12.07 -7.22 -8.58
CA GLU A 56 -11.02 -7.19 -9.62
C GLU A 56 -10.81 -5.80 -10.24
N GLU A 57 -11.86 -4.96 -10.26
CA GLU A 57 -11.77 -3.58 -10.75
C GLU A 57 -10.81 -2.69 -9.94
N ALA A 58 -10.53 -3.04 -8.68
CA ALA A 58 -9.60 -2.32 -7.82
C ALA A 58 -8.12 -2.63 -8.12
N ARG A 59 -7.82 -3.68 -8.90
CA ARG A 59 -6.43 -4.08 -9.24
C ARG A 59 -5.67 -2.96 -9.94
N GLY A 60 -6.25 -2.39 -11.00
CA GLY A 60 -5.62 -1.32 -11.78
C GLY A 60 -5.31 -0.06 -10.95
N PRO A 61 -6.28 0.48 -10.18
CA PRO A 61 -6.04 1.56 -9.23
C PRO A 61 -4.94 1.28 -8.20
N ALA A 62 -4.91 0.05 -7.64
CA ALA A 62 -3.89 -0.34 -6.68
C ALA A 62 -2.48 -0.40 -7.30
N GLU A 63 -2.35 -1.03 -8.47
CA GLU A 63 -1.10 -1.06 -9.25
C GLU A 63 -0.61 0.35 -9.59
N GLN A 64 -1.52 1.23 -10.04
CA GLN A 64 -1.18 2.62 -10.34
C GLN A 64 -0.71 3.36 -9.09
N HIS A 65 -1.40 3.21 -7.95
CA HIS A 65 -1.01 3.85 -6.70
C HIS A 65 0.43 3.47 -6.34
N ILE A 66 0.73 2.17 -6.31
CA ILE A 66 2.06 1.65 -5.97
C ILE A 66 3.11 2.11 -6.98
N MET A 67 2.79 2.07 -8.27
CA MET A 67 3.69 2.53 -9.34
C MET A 67 4.02 4.03 -9.21
N LEU A 68 3.05 4.87 -8.85
CA LEU A 68 3.27 6.30 -8.65
C LEU A 68 4.14 6.60 -7.41
N ASP A 69 4.06 5.75 -6.39
CA ASP A 69 4.79 5.92 -5.14
C ASP A 69 6.21 5.36 -5.15
N LEU A 70 6.41 4.24 -5.86
CA LEU A 70 7.65 3.49 -5.84
C LEU A 70 8.38 3.46 -7.19
N GLY A 71 7.68 3.75 -8.30
CA GLY A 71 8.19 3.64 -9.67
C GLY A 71 8.20 2.21 -10.23
N PHE A 72 7.76 1.21 -9.46
CA PHE A 72 7.61 -0.19 -9.83
C PHE A 72 6.65 -0.87 -8.84
N VAL A 73 6.20 -2.09 -9.14
CA VAL A 73 5.39 -2.90 -8.22
C VAL A 73 6.23 -4.08 -7.73
N PRO A 74 6.72 -4.05 -6.47
CA PRO A 74 7.42 -5.19 -5.88
C PRO A 74 6.51 -6.40 -5.74
N ASP A 75 7.06 -7.60 -5.67
CA ASP A 75 6.27 -8.82 -5.60
C ASP A 75 5.75 -9.12 -4.19
N SER A 76 6.52 -8.77 -3.16
CA SER A 76 6.26 -9.15 -1.77
C SER A 76 6.87 -8.16 -0.76
N PRO A 77 6.52 -8.27 0.53
CA PRO A 77 7.16 -7.47 1.59
C PRO A 77 8.69 -7.63 1.64
N ASP A 78 9.22 -8.81 1.28
CA ASP A 78 10.66 -9.09 1.33
C ASP A 78 11.47 -8.19 0.39
N GLU A 79 10.87 -7.74 -0.72
CA GLU A 79 11.51 -6.80 -1.67
C GLU A 79 11.44 -5.34 -1.20
N MET A 80 10.77 -5.08 -0.08
CA MET A 80 10.50 -3.74 0.45
C MET A 80 11.45 -3.33 1.58
N GLU A 81 12.50 -4.12 1.86
CA GLU A 81 13.48 -3.89 2.94
C GLU A 81 14.00 -2.44 2.97
N ARG A 82 14.31 -1.86 1.81
CA ARG A 82 14.80 -0.47 1.70
C ARG A 82 13.82 0.60 2.17
N PHE A 83 12.54 0.27 2.32
CA PHE A 83 11.48 1.14 2.82
C PHE A 83 11.12 0.86 4.28
N PHE A 84 11.68 -0.21 4.87
CA PHE A 84 11.50 -0.57 6.26
C PHE A 84 12.45 0.25 7.13
N CYS A 85 11.97 1.38 7.66
CA CYS A 85 12.75 2.30 8.50
C CYS A 85 11.89 2.74 9.69
N PRO A 86 11.64 1.82 10.65
CA PRO A 86 10.83 2.13 11.82
C PRO A 86 11.50 3.22 12.67
N LEU A 87 10.70 4.13 13.23
CA LEU A 87 11.20 5.24 14.06
C LEU A 87 11.38 4.82 15.53
N SER A 88 10.81 3.67 15.93
CA SER A 88 11.01 3.07 17.24
C SER A 88 10.87 1.54 17.20
N PRO A 89 11.37 0.81 18.21
CA PRO A 89 11.16 -0.64 18.33
C PRO A 89 9.69 -1.04 18.41
N GLU A 90 8.83 -0.21 18.99
CA GLU A 90 7.39 -0.48 19.08
C GLU A 90 6.71 -0.40 17.71
N GLU A 91 7.13 0.53 16.85
CA GLU A 91 6.67 0.62 15.46
C GLU A 91 7.12 -0.61 14.66
N GLU A 92 8.39 -1.02 14.84
CA GLU A 92 8.96 -2.22 14.23
C GLU A 92 8.13 -3.45 14.58
N ASP A 93 7.92 -3.71 15.87
CA ASP A 93 7.14 -4.84 16.37
C ASP A 93 5.70 -4.82 15.84
N LEU A 94 5.06 -3.65 15.79
CA LEU A 94 3.71 -3.51 15.25
C LEU A 94 3.64 -3.92 13.77
N ILE A 95 4.60 -3.49 12.96
CA ILE A 95 4.62 -3.82 11.53
C ILE A 95 4.94 -5.29 11.31
N LEU A 96 5.91 -5.84 12.04
CA LEU A 96 6.23 -7.28 11.96
C LEU A 96 5.01 -8.13 12.33
N GLN A 97 4.25 -7.75 13.36
CA GLN A 97 2.99 -8.42 13.70
C GLN A 97 1.93 -8.32 12.59
N LYS A 98 1.86 -7.21 11.85
CA LYS A 98 0.95 -7.09 10.69
C LYS A 98 1.38 -7.99 9.54
N LEU A 99 2.67 -8.01 9.23
CA LEU A 99 3.22 -8.86 8.18
C LEU A 99 2.97 -10.34 8.48
N GLU A 100 3.27 -10.78 9.70
CA GLU A 100 3.01 -12.16 10.14
C GLU A 100 1.51 -12.50 10.04
N LYS A 101 0.62 -11.61 10.48
CA LYS A 101 -0.82 -11.87 10.41
C LYS A 101 -1.35 -11.99 8.98
N LEU A 102 -0.79 -11.23 8.04
CA LEU A 102 -1.26 -11.18 6.66
C LEU A 102 -0.60 -12.23 5.76
N TYR A 103 0.64 -12.61 6.05
CA TYR A 103 1.49 -13.37 5.14
C TYR A 103 2.18 -14.59 5.76
N GLY A 104 2.06 -14.79 7.09
CA GLY A 104 2.59 -15.95 7.82
C GLY A 104 1.68 -17.17 7.84
#